data_AF-A0A3D5MJU1-F1
#
_entry.id   AF-A0A3D5MJU1-F1
#
_cell.length_a   1.000
_cell.length_b   1.000
_cell.length_c   1.000
_cell.angle_alpha   90.00
_cell.angle_beta   90.00
_cell.angle_gamma   90.00
#
_symmetry.space_group_name_H-M   'P 1'
#
loop_
_entity.id
_entity.type
_entity.pdbx_description
1 polymer ?
#
loop_
_entity_poly.entity_id
_entity_poly.type
_entity_poly.pdbx_seq_one_letter_code
_entity_poly.pdbx_strand_id
1 'polypeptide(L)' 'MSGNSHDIKVLNSLVEGLVDSADGYHEAAVETADGAYRDWFEARASKRRRLAEELKAAVRERGGSSDEDGSIL' A
#
# COMPACT_ATOMS: atom_id res chain seq x y z
N MET A 1 25.70 -0.27 8.94
CA MET A 1 24.36 0.16 9.43
C MET A 1 23.66 1.17 8.51
N SER A 2 24.28 1.68 7.43
CA SER A 2 23.65 2.62 6.48
C SER A 2 22.72 1.97 5.44
N GLY A 3 22.94 0.70 5.06
CA GLY A 3 22.12 0.00 4.05
C GLY A 3 20.64 -0.14 4.45
N ASN A 4 20.38 -0.61 5.66
CA ASN A 4 19.00 -0.79 6.14
C ASN A 4 18.19 0.51 6.16
N SER A 5 18.81 1.66 6.44
CA SER A 5 18.09 2.95 6.48
C SER A 5 17.59 3.37 5.09
N HIS A 6 18.39 3.16 4.04
CA HIS A 6 17.95 3.44 2.67
C HIS A 6 16.85 2.47 2.24
N ASP A 7 17.03 1.17 2.49
CA ASP A 7 16.06 0.14 2.13
C ASP A 7 14.71 0.37 2.84
N ILE A 8 14.74 0.68 4.15
CA ILE A 8 13.53 1.01 4.93
C ILE A 8 12.81 2.21 4.31
N LYS A 9 13.54 3.27 3.92
CA LYS A 9 12.94 4.44 3.27
C LYS A 9 12.28 4.08 1.95
N VAL A 10 12.96 3.31 1.10
CA VAL A 10 12.41 2.87 -0.20
C VAL A 10 11.17 2.01 0.01
N LEU A 11 11.21 1.07 0.95
CA LEU A 11 10.06 0.20 1.26
C LEU A 11 8.87 1.00 1.78
N ASN A 12 9.08 1.97 2.68
CA ASN A 12 8.00 2.83 3.17
C ASN A 12 7.37 3.67 2.03
N SER A 13 8.16 4.25 1.12
CA SER A 13 7.61 4.98 -0.04
C SER A 13 6.84 4.05 -1.00
N LEU A 14 7.23 2.78 -1.12
CA LEU A 14 6.47 1.80 -1.90
C LEU A 14 5.16 1.42 -1.20
N VAL A 15 5.16 1.31 0.13
CA VAL A 15 3.94 1.09 0.92
C VAL A 15 2.95 2.22 0.72
N GLU A 16 3.39 3.47 0.86
CA GLU A 16 2.57 4.68 0.64
C GLU A 16 1.92 4.65 -0.75
N GLY A 17 2.70 4.48 -1.82
CA GLY A 17 2.16 4.41 -3.18
C GLY A 17 1.22 3.22 -3.43
N LEU A 18 1.38 2.11 -2.70
CA LEU A 18 0.46 0.98 -2.77
C LEU A 18 -0.85 1.27 -2.05
N VAL A 19 -0.82 1.95 -0.91
CA VAL A 19 -2.01 2.38 -0.16
C VAL A 19 -2.78 3.41 -0.98
N ASP A 20 -2.13 4.47 -1.45
CA ASP A 20 -2.74 5.49 -2.30
C ASP A 20 -3.39 4.89 -3.55
N SER A 21 -2.68 3.97 -4.21
CA SER A 21 -3.24 3.31 -5.38
C SER A 21 -4.38 2.35 -5.02
N ALA A 22 -4.35 1.69 -3.86
CA ALA A 22 -5.46 0.84 -3.40
C ALA A 22 -6.72 1.67 -3.17
N ASP A 23 -6.59 2.85 -2.55
CA ASP A 23 -7.70 3.76 -2.31
C ASP A 23 -8.24 4.33 -3.63
N GLY A 24 -7.38 4.74 -4.56
CA GLY A 24 -7.81 5.18 -5.90
C GLY A 24 -8.53 4.09 -6.71
N TYR A 25 -8.15 2.81 -6.57
CA TYR A 25 -8.91 1.71 -7.18
C TYR A 25 -10.26 1.50 -6.51
N HIS A 26 -10.33 1.61 -5.18
CA HIS A 26 -11.59 1.46 -4.47
C HIS A 26 -12.56 2.60 -4.84
N GLU A 27 -12.08 3.84 -4.92
CA GLU A 27 -12.87 4.98 -5.40
C GLU A 27 -13.40 4.73 -6.82
N ALA A 28 -12.55 4.24 -7.73
CA ALA A 28 -12.98 3.89 -9.09
C ALA A 28 -14.03 2.75 -9.12
N ALA A 29 -13.98 1.81 -8.18
CA ALA A 29 -14.99 0.75 -8.05
C ALA A 29 -16.35 1.30 -7.57
N VAL A 30 -16.34 2.27 -6.66
CA VAL A 30 -17.54 2.95 -6.16
C VAL A 30 -18.20 3.78 -7.26
N GLU A 31 -17.41 4.53 -8.03
CA GLU A 31 -17.92 5.45 -9.05
C GLU A 31 -18.34 4.78 -10.37
N THR A 32 -17.89 3.55 -10.63
CA THR A 32 -18.21 2.88 -11.90
C THR A 32 -19.60 2.23 -11.89
N ALA A 33 -20.35 2.45 -12.97
CA ALA A 33 -21.67 1.83 -13.17
C ALA A 33 -21.59 0.40 -13.76
N ASP A 34 -20.48 0.05 -14.41
CA ASP A 34 -20.27 -1.26 -15.02
C ASP A 34 -19.76 -2.27 -13.98
N GLY A 35 -20.53 -3.35 -13.78
CA GLY A 35 -20.20 -4.39 -12.81
C GLY A 35 -18.88 -5.10 -13.08
N ALA A 36 -18.50 -5.32 -14.34
CA ALA A 36 -17.24 -5.98 -14.66
C ALA A 36 -16.03 -5.10 -14.32
N TYR A 37 -16.14 -3.78 -14.54
CA TYR A 37 -15.08 -2.85 -14.13
C TYR A 37 -15.03 -2.69 -12.61
N ARG A 38 -16.18 -2.70 -11.91
CA ARG A 38 -16.21 -2.70 -10.44
C ARG A 38 -15.42 -3.86 -9.86
N ASP A 39 -15.70 -5.08 -10.30
CA ASP A 39 -15.01 -6.28 -9.82
C ASP A 39 -13.51 -6.23 -10.13
N TRP A 40 -13.14 -5.71 -11.29
CA TRP A 40 -11.74 -5.53 -11.67
C TRP A 40 -11.01 -4.54 -10.75
N PHE A 41 -11.64 -3.39 -10.47
CA PHE A 41 -11.08 -2.39 -9.56
C PHE A 41 -10.97 -2.90 -8.12
N GLU A 42 -11.98 -3.58 -7.60
CA GLU A 42 -11.94 -4.19 -6.26
C GLU A 42 -10.82 -5.24 -6.12
N ALA A 43 -10.64 -6.08 -7.14
CA ALA A 43 -9.54 -7.04 -7.17
C ALA A 43 -8.17 -6.33 -7.16
N ARG A 44 -8.06 -5.18 -7.85
CA ARG A 44 -6.84 -4.37 -7.90
C ARG A 44 -6.55 -3.66 -6.58
N ALA A 45 -7.57 -3.14 -5.89
CA ALA A 45 -7.45 -2.55 -4.56
C ALA A 45 -6.98 -3.61 -3.54
N SER A 46 -7.66 -4.75 -3.51
CA SER A 46 -7.34 -5.88 -2.61
C SER A 46 -5.91 -6.37 -2.77
N LYS A 47 -5.44 -6.54 -4.02
CA LYS A 47 -4.06 -6.98 -4.30
C LYS A 47 -3.02 -5.99 -3.77
N ARG A 48 -3.29 -4.69 -3.86
CA ARG A 48 -2.37 -3.64 -3.40
C ARG A 48 -2.30 -3.56 -1.89
N ARG A 49 -3.43 -3.64 -1.20
CA ARG A 49 -3.46 -3.73 0.27
C ARG A 49 -2.63 -4.92 0.76
N ARG A 50 -2.79 -6.09 0.14
CA ARG A 50 -1.98 -7.28 0.48
C ARG A 50 -0.49 -7.04 0.27
N LEU A 51 -0.10 -6.45 -0.85
CA LEU A 51 1.31 -6.17 -1.13
C LEU A 51 1.90 -5.14 -0.15
N ALA A 52 1.11 -4.12 0.23
CA ALA A 52 1.53 -3.16 1.24
C ALA A 52 1.81 -3.84 2.58
N GLU A 53 0.97 -4.77 3.03
CA GLU A 53 1.21 -5.55 4.25
C GLU A 53 2.48 -6.43 4.17
N GLU A 54 2.73 -7.05 3.01
CA GLU A 54 3.97 -7.82 2.78
C GLU A 54 5.22 -6.93 2.87
N LEU A 55 5.17 -5.69 2.34
CA LEU A 55 6.28 -4.74 2.46
C LEU A 55 6.43 -4.17 3.88
N LYS A 56 5.32 -3.91 4.59
CA LYS A 56 5.35 -3.52 6.01
C LYS A 56 6.03 -4.58 6.88
N ALA A 57 5.78 -5.86 6.62
CA ALA A 57 6.49 -6.95 7.28
C ALA A 57 8.00 -6.90 7.01
N ALA A 58 8.40 -6.68 5.75
CA ALA A 58 9.81 -6.56 5.35
C ALA A 58 10.53 -5.37 6.01
N VAL A 59 9.83 -4.26 6.27
CA VAL A 59 10.34 -3.09 7.02
C VAL A 59 10.62 -3.47 8.48
N ARG A 60 9.69 -4.16 9.14
CA ARG A 60 9.83 -4.61 10.54
C ARG A 60 11.00 -5.58 10.69
N GLU A 61 11.17 -6.51 9.77
CA GLU A 61 12.32 -7.45 9.75
C GLU A 61 13.67 -6.74 9.65
N ARG A 62 13.71 -5.56 9.03
CA ARG A 62 14.93 -4.76 8.85
C ARG A 62 15.20 -3.79 10.00
N GLY A 63 14.33 -3.80 11.02
CA GLY A 63 14.44 -2.94 12.21
C GLY A 63 13.84 -1.55 12.03
N GLY A 64 13.00 -1.34 11.02
CA GLY A 64 12.24 -0.09 10.85
C GLY A 64 10.87 -0.14 11.56
N SER A 65 10.36 1.00 11.99
CA SER A 65 8.92 1.18 12.21
C SER A 65 8.25 1.42 10.87
N SER A 66 7.11 0.78 10.62
CA SER A 66 6.17 1.32 9.64
C SER A 66 5.61 2.59 10.28
N ASP A 67 6.03 3.77 9.83
CA ASP A 67 5.58 5.07 10.36
C ASP A 67 4.09 5.37 10.05
N GLU A 68 3.27 4.34 9.82
CA GLU A 68 1.86 4.44 9.43
C GLU A 68 0.89 3.91 10.49
N ASP A 69 1.30 3.74 11.76
CA ASP A 69 0.35 3.36 12.82
C ASP A 69 -0.52 4.54 13.31
N GLY A 70 -0.44 5.71 12.67
CA GLY A 70 -1.41 6.77 12.91
C GLY A 70 -1.04 8.08 12.23
N SER A 71 -1.87 8.48 11.26
CA SER A 71 -2.26 9.88 11.03
C SER A 71 -1.13 10.92 11.04
N ILE A 72 -0.68 11.33 9.86
CA ILE A 72 -0.28 12.72 9.66
C ILE A 72 -1.16 13.30 8.56
N LEU A 73 -2.33 13.79 8.98
CA LEU A 73 -2.90 15.03 8.48
C LEU A 73 -2.76 16.08 9.59
#